data_AF-A0ABD0QU05-F1
#
_entry.id   AF-A0ABD0QU05-F1
#
_cell.length_a   1.000
_cell.length_b   1.000
_cell.length_c   1.000
_cell.angle_alpha   90.00
_cell.angle_beta   90.00
_cell.angle_gamma   90.00
#
_symmetry.space_group_name_H-M   'P 1'
#
loop_
_entity.id
_entity.type
_entity.pdbx_description
1 polymer ?
#
loop_
_entity_poly.entity_id
_entity_poly.type
_entity_poly.pdbx_seq_one_letter_code
_entity_poly.pdbx_strand_id
1 'polypeptide(L)' 'VLDFERENEYILVLSAQNPVALVRGRYGPASTATVTIFIDDINEGPVLSQSHYEVTVREGEEPGRVIATIRGYDPDSHPI' A
#
# COMPACT_ATOMS: atom_id res chain seq x y z
N VAL A 1 -5.45 3.63 -5.74
CA VAL A 1 -4.26 2.78 -5.90
C VAL A 1 -4.31 1.77 -4.78
N LEU A 2 -4.12 0.48 -5.08
CA LEU A 2 -4.07 -0.61 -4.10
C LEU A 2 -2.59 -0.84 -3.77
N ASP A 3 -2.29 -1.14 -2.50
CA ASP A 3 -0.94 -1.18 -1.93
C ASP A 3 -1.00 -2.18 -0.76
N PHE A 4 -0.41 -3.37 -0.97
CA PHE A 4 -0.54 -4.52 -0.06
C PHE A 4 0.15 -4.24 1.27
N GLU A 5 1.34 -3.65 1.20
CA GLU A 5 2.20 -3.22 2.32
C GLU A 5 1.48 -2.23 3.23
N ARG A 6 0.54 -1.48 2.67
CA ARG A 6 -0.29 -0.54 3.42
C ARG A 6 -1.57 -1.17 3.97
N GLU A 7 -2.33 -1.85 3.13
CA GLU A 7 -3.59 -2.51 3.52
C GLU A 7 -3.83 -3.74 2.63
N ASN A 8 -3.93 -4.91 3.25
CA ASN A 8 -4.11 -6.18 2.54
C ASN A 8 -5.55 -6.70 2.53
N GLU A 9 -6.47 -6.06 3.26
CA GLU A 9 -7.87 -6.47 3.36
C GLU A 9 -8.82 -5.26 3.43
N TYR A 10 -9.91 -5.32 2.67
CA TYR A 10 -11.02 -4.37 2.81
C TYR A 10 -12.34 -5.10 3.05
N ILE A 11 -13.09 -4.65 4.06
CA ILE A 11 -14.43 -5.15 4.36
C ILE A 11 -15.47 -4.10 3.95
N LEU A 12 -16.27 -4.41 2.94
CA LEU A 12 -17.33 -3.55 2.44
C LEU A 12 -18.69 -4.08 2.86
N VAL A 13 -19.53 -3.22 3.42
CA VAL A 13 -20.94 -3.52 3.69
C VAL A 13 -21.80 -2.81 2.65
N LEU A 14 -22.38 -3.60 1.75
CA LEU A 14 -23.26 -3.13 0.68
C LEU A 14 -24.71 -3.11 1.17
N SER A 15 -25.48 -2.12 0.74
CA SER A 15 -26.92 -2.01 1.00
C SER A 15 -27.67 -1.83 -0.31
N ALA A 16 -28.64 -2.70 -0.58
CA ALA A 16 -29.51 -2.62 -1.74
C ALA A 16 -30.81 -1.89 -1.37
N GLN A 17 -31.14 -0.87 -2.15
CA GLN A 17 -32.35 -0.06 -1.97
C GLN A 17 -33.22 -0.12 -3.23
N ASN A 18 -34.53 -0.15 -3.03
CA ASN A 18 -35.46 -0.05 -4.15
C ASN A 18 -35.46 1.38 -4.70
N PRO A 19 -35.46 1.55 -6.04
CA PRO A 19 -35.51 2.88 -6.66
C PRO A 19 -36.86 3.59 -6.42
N VAL A 20 -37.91 2.83 -6.13
CA VAL A 20 -39.23 3.35 -5.75
C VAL A 20 -39.49 2.98 -4.30
N ALA A 21 -40.05 3.93 -3.54
CA ALA A 21 -40.43 3.72 -2.16
C ALA A 21 -41.35 2.51 -2.01
N LEU A 22 -41.09 1.72 -0.98
CA LEU A 22 -41.91 0.58 -0.65
C LEU A 22 -43.33 1.07 -0.31
N VAL A 23 -44.34 0.45 -0.91
CA VAL A 23 -45.75 0.66 -0.54
C VAL A 23 -45.99 0.19 0.89
N ARG A 24 -47.10 0.55 1.52
CA ARG A 24 -47.37 0.10 2.90
C ARG A 24 -47.50 -1.44 2.92
N GLY A 25 -46.62 -2.09 3.69
CA GLY A 25 -46.55 -3.54 3.79
C GLY A 25 -45.55 -4.00 4.84
N ARG A 26 -45.50 -5.31 5.09
CA ARG A 26 -44.52 -5.93 6.00
C ARG A 26 -43.35 -6.45 5.17
N TYR A 27 -42.21 -5.77 5.25
CA TYR A 27 -40.99 -6.15 4.55
C TYR A 27 -40.01 -6.85 5.49
N GLY A 28 -39.10 -7.64 4.90
CA GLY A 28 -38.02 -8.31 5.62
C GLY A 28 -36.92 -7.35 6.09
N PRO A 29 -35.81 -7.89 6.62
CA PRO A 29 -34.65 -7.07 7.02
C PRO A 29 -34.05 -6.30 5.84
N ALA A 30 -33.22 -5.29 6.14
CA ALA A 30 -32.48 -4.55 5.13
C ALA A 30 -31.62 -5.48 4.28
N SER A 31 -31.68 -5.32 2.96
CA SER A 31 -30.90 -6.10 2.00
C SER A 31 -29.44 -5.66 2.03
N THR A 32 -28.66 -6.22 2.96
CA THR A 32 -27.22 -5.94 3.10
C THR A 32 -26.38 -7.17 2.76
N ALA A 33 -25.17 -6.94 2.26
CA ALA A 33 -24.19 -7.98 1.97
C ALA A 33 -22.80 -7.52 2.37
N THR A 34 -22.01 -8.42 2.96
CA THR A 34 -20.61 -8.15 3.29
C THR A 34 -19.73 -8.73 2.19
N VAL A 35 -18.81 -7.92 1.67
CA VAL A 35 -17.80 -8.31 0.69
C VAL A 35 -16.43 -8.08 1.32
N THR A 36 -15.65 -9.15 1.42
CA THR A 36 -14.24 -9.09 1.80
C THR A 36 -13.40 -9.08 0.54
N ILE A 37 -12.51 -8.10 0.42
CA ILE A 37 -11.56 -7.97 -0.68
C ILE A 37 -10.18 -8.23 -0.10
N PHE A 38 -9.48 -9.21 -0.66
CA PHE A 38 -8.08 -9.46 -0.39
C PHE A 38 -7.24 -8.79 -1.47
N ILE A 39 -6.17 -8.13 -1.07
CA ILE A 39 -5.19 -7.56 -1.99
C ILE A 39 -4.12 -8.61 -2.22
N ASP A 40 -3.79 -8.85 -3.48
CA ASP A 40 -2.67 -9.72 -3.83
C ASP A 40 -1.36 -8.95 -3.65
N ASP A 41 -0.43 -9.57 -2.95
CA ASP A 41 0.94 -9.09 -2.77
C ASP A 41 1.73 -9.31 -4.07
N ILE A 42 2.43 -8.29 -4.53
CA ILE A 42 3.29 -8.32 -5.71
C ILE A 42 4.64 -7.79 -5.31
N ASN A 43 5.69 -8.61 -5.43
CA ASN A 43 7.05 -8.25 -5.08
C ASN A 43 7.47 -6.90 -5.68
N GLU A 44 7.83 -5.99 -4.80
CA GLU A 44 8.28 -4.65 -5.11
C GLU A 44 9.81 -4.56 -5.20
N GLY A 45 10.30 -3.44 -5.73
CA GLY A 45 11.73 -3.21 -5.83
C GLY A 45 12.25 -2.48 -4.60
N PRO A 46 13.53 -2.65 -4.24
CA PRO A 46 14.13 -1.88 -3.16
C PRO A 46 14.08 -0.37 -3.46
N VAL A 47 13.72 0.40 -2.43
CA VAL A 47 13.57 1.85 -2.49
C VAL A 47 14.76 2.52 -1.79
N LEU A 48 15.40 3.47 -2.48
CA LEU A 48 16.47 4.27 -1.89
C LEU A 48 15.90 5.33 -0.94
N SER A 49 16.64 5.67 0.13
CA SER A 49 16.21 6.68 1.11
C SER A 49 16.07 8.10 0.53
N GLN A 50 16.76 8.40 -0.58
CA GLN A 50 16.72 9.69 -1.28
C GLN A 50 16.72 9.46 -2.78
N SER A 51 16.10 10.38 -3.52
CA SER A 51 16.10 10.38 -4.99
C SER A 51 17.40 10.92 -5.60
N HIS A 52 18.19 11.66 -4.82
CA HIS A 52 19.46 12.24 -5.24
C HIS A 52 20.43 12.30 -4.07
N TYR A 53 21.69 11.92 -4.31
CA TYR A 53 22.76 11.97 -3.33
C TYR A 53 23.91 12.82 -3.90
N GLU A 54 24.30 13.85 -3.17
CA GLU A 54 25.41 14.72 -3.52
C GLU A 54 26.43 14.73 -2.37
N VAL A 55 27.70 14.55 -2.72
CA VAL A 55 28.80 14.54 -1.75
C VAL A 55 29.95 15.36 -2.28
N THR A 56 30.36 16.37 -1.51
CA THR A 56 31.57 17.16 -1.79
C THR A 56 32.76 16.56 -1.05
N VAL A 57 33.83 16.30 -1.80
CA VAL A 57 35.06 15.67 -1.28
C VAL A 57 36.24 16.61 -1.55
N ARG A 58 37.17 16.71 -0.59
CA ARG A 58 38.38 17.53 -0.77
C ARG A 58 39.37 16.86 -1.70
N GLU A 59 40.15 17.67 -2.40
CA GLU A 59 41.32 17.15 -3.11
C GLU A 59 42.37 16.64 -2.11
N GLY A 60 43.01 15.51 -2.44
CA GLY A 60 44.04 14.90 -1.60
C GLY A 60 43.56 13.89 -0.55
N GLU A 61 42.32 13.43 -0.61
CA GLU A 61 41.86 12.32 0.25
C GLU A 61 42.62 11.01 -0.07
N GLU A 62 42.84 10.19 0.96
CA GLU A 62 43.57 8.93 0.82
C GLU A 62 42.81 7.91 -0.04
N PRO A 63 43.52 7.11 -0.87
CA PRO A 63 42.91 6.02 -1.61
C PRO A 63 42.17 5.03 -0.70
N GLY A 64 40.95 4.66 -1.08
CA GLY A 64 40.11 3.72 -0.33
C GLY A 64 39.22 4.36 0.74
N ARG A 65 39.26 5.68 0.91
CA ARG A 65 38.33 6.38 1.80
C ARG A 65 36.87 6.27 1.31
N VAL A 66 35.98 5.83 2.19
CA VAL A 66 34.53 5.83 1.95
C VAL A 66 34.02 7.27 1.95
N ILE A 67 33.43 7.71 0.84
CA ILE A 67 32.92 9.08 0.69
C ILE A 67 31.42 9.20 0.99
N ALA A 68 30.67 8.11 0.82
CA ALA A 68 29.23 8.06 1.05
C ALA A 68 28.82 6.64 1.47
N THR A 69 27.74 6.55 2.25
CA THR A 69 27.03 5.28 2.48
C THR A 69 25.58 5.50 2.12
N ILE A 70 25.13 4.82 1.07
CA ILE A 70 23.75 4.90 0.59
C ILE A 70 22.98 3.76 1.25
N ARG A 71 21.76 4.06 1.69
CA ARG A 71 20.84 3.07 2.26
C ARG A 71 19.58 3.00 1.41
N GLY A 72 19.01 1.81 1.37
CA GLY A 72 17.70 1.54 0.82
C GLY A 72 16.97 0.56 1.74
N TYR A 73 15.68 0.43 1.53
CA TYR A 73 14.84 -0.57 2.19
C TYR A 73 13.99 -1.27 1.13
N ASP A 74 13.66 -2.52 1.38
CA ASP A 74 12.67 -3.23 0.59
C ASP A 74 11.30 -3.01 1.25
N PRO A 75 10.29 -2.50 0.54
CA PRO A 75 8.96 -2.33 1.10
C PRO A 75 8.27 -3.68 1.38
N ASP A 76 8.66 -4.76 0.68
CA ASP A 76 8.03 -6.08 0.83
C ASP A 76 8.12 -6.56 2.29
N SER A 77 6.96 -6.84 2.89
CA SER A 77 6.85 -7.25 4.30
C SER A 77 7.30 -8.69 4.57
N HIS A 78 7.42 -9.51 3.53
CA HIS A 78 7.85 -10.90 3.60
C HIS A 78 8.94 -11.18 2.55
N PRO A 79 10.04 -11.86 2.92
CA PRO A 79 11.01 -12.32 1.94
C PRO A 79 10.39 -13.40 1.06
N ILE A 80 10.64 -13.31 -0.25
CA ILE A 80 10.31 -14.33 -1.26
C ILE A 80 10.85 -15.73 -0.92
#